data_AF-A0A1G3EU84-F1
#
_entry.id   AF-A0A1G3EU84-F1
#
_cell.length_a   1.000
_cell.length_b   1.000
_cell.length_c   1.000
_cell.angle_alpha   90.00
_cell.angle_beta   90.00
_cell.angle_gamma   90.00
#
_symmetry.space_group_name_H-M   'P 1'
#
loop_
_entity.id
_entity.type
_entity.pdbx_description
1 polymer ?
#
loop_
_entity_poly.entity_id
_entity_poly.type
_entity_poly.pdbx_seq_one_letter_code
_entity_poly.pdbx_strand_id
1 'polypeptide(L)'
;MSWSVSAIGKPSAVAEKLASQFAAIKCMEPEETIKNHVASAVAVALKAFPASYAVKVDASGSQSTSHAEPGVASNQLSVKIEPLWGFCE
;
A
#
# COMPACT_ATOMS: atom_id res chain seq x y z
N MET A 1 -10.08 -4.03 -10.67
CA MET A 1 -9.64 -5.15 -9.80
C MET A 1 -9.48 -4.56 -8.39
N SER A 2 -9.18 -5.34 -7.35
CA SER A 2 -8.88 -4.76 -6.02
C SER A 2 -7.67 -5.45 -5.41
N TRP A 3 -6.79 -4.65 -4.82
CA TRP A 3 -5.60 -5.12 -4.13
C TRP A 3 -5.55 -4.59 -2.70
N SER A 4 -4.92 -5.35 -1.82
CA SER A 4 -4.64 -4.94 -0.46
C SER A 4 -3.34 -5.59 0.03
N VAL A 5 -2.58 -4.83 0.80
CA VAL A 5 -1.34 -5.26 1.45
C VAL A 5 -1.34 -4.73 2.88
N SER A 6 -0.77 -5.51 3.79
CA SER A 6 -0.68 -5.14 5.19
C SER A 6 0.55 -5.77 5.83
N ALA A 7 1.22 -5.00 6.67
CA ALA A 7 2.40 -5.43 7.39
C ALA A 7 2.56 -4.65 8.70
N ILE A 8 3.15 -5.32 9.69
CA ILE A 8 3.47 -4.75 11.01
C ILE A 8 4.91 -5.15 11.35
N GLY A 9 5.65 -4.24 11.97
CA GLY A 9 7.01 -4.48 12.47
C GLY A 9 7.88 -3.23 12.41
N LYS A 10 9.20 -3.39 12.46
CA LYS A 10 10.14 -2.29 12.24
C LYS A 10 10.01 -1.70 10.83
N PRO A 11 10.17 -0.37 10.63
CA PRO A 11 9.96 0.28 9.34
C PRO A 11 10.72 -0.35 8.16
N SER A 12 11.97 -0.76 8.36
CA SER A 12 12.78 -1.41 7.32
C SER A 12 12.23 -2.77 6.91
N ALA A 13 11.94 -3.64 7.88
CA ALA A 13 11.37 -4.97 7.63
C ALA A 13 9.97 -4.88 7.01
N VAL A 14 9.17 -3.90 7.45
CA VAL A 14 7.85 -3.61 6.86
C VAL A 14 7.99 -3.15 5.41
N ALA A 15 8.96 -2.30 5.09
CA ALA A 15 9.21 -1.84 3.72
C ALA A 15 9.58 -3.00 2.78
N GLU A 16 10.47 -3.90 3.22
CA GLU A 16 10.88 -5.08 2.43
C GLU A 16 9.71 -6.04 2.20
N LYS A 17 8.92 -6.30 3.25
CA LYS A 17 7.74 -7.16 3.18
C LYS A 17 6.69 -6.59 2.23
N LEU A 18 6.38 -5.30 2.36
CA LEU A 18 5.41 -4.64 1.49
C LEU A 18 5.89 -4.56 0.04
N ALA A 19 7.17 -4.28 -0.21
CA ALA A 19 7.72 -4.29 -1.55
C ALA A 19 7.52 -5.67 -2.24
N SER A 20 7.73 -6.75 -1.50
CA SER A 20 7.48 -8.12 -1.98
C SER A 20 5.99 -8.37 -2.24
N GLN A 21 5.11 -7.92 -1.34
CA GLN A 21 3.65 -8.05 -1.52
C GLN A 21 3.14 -7.25 -2.73
N PHE A 22 3.57 -6.01 -2.90
CA PHE A 22 3.22 -5.18 -4.05
C PHE A 22 3.71 -5.76 -5.38
N ALA A 23 4.91 -6.34 -5.40
CA ALA A 23 5.48 -6.97 -6.60
C ALA A 23 4.76 -8.27 -7.00
N ALA A 24 4.21 -9.00 -6.03
CA ALA A 24 3.45 -10.23 -6.27
C ALA A 24 2.05 -9.96 -6.86
N ILE A 25 1.47 -8.78 -6.61
CA ILE A 25 0.18 -8.38 -7.14
C ILE A 25 0.38 -7.88 -8.58
N LYS A 26 -0.40 -8.40 -9.53
CA LYS A 26 -0.41 -7.96 -10.93
C LYS A 26 -1.77 -7.36 -11.25
N CYS A 27 -1.78 -6.09 -11.65
CA CYS A 27 -2.97 -5.39 -12.09
C CYS A 27 -2.90 -5.12 -13.61
N MET A 28 -4.04 -4.79 -14.21
CA MET A 28 -4.07 -4.22 -15.55
C MET A 28 -3.80 -2.71 -15.49
N GLU A 29 -3.34 -2.13 -16.59
CA GLU A 29 -3.22 -0.67 -16.67
C GLU A 29 -4.61 0.00 -16.68
N PRO A 30 -4.76 1.17 -16.02
CA PRO A 30 -3.73 1.95 -15.31
C PRO A 30 -3.56 1.62 -13.81
N GLU A 31 -4.29 0.62 -13.29
CA GLU A 31 -4.30 0.24 -11.87
C GLU A 31 -2.90 -0.22 -11.39
N GLU A 32 -2.13 -0.88 -12.25
CA GLU A 32 -0.75 -1.29 -11.97
C GLU A 32 0.19 -0.08 -11.75
N THR A 33 0.12 0.93 -12.60
CA THR A 33 0.86 2.19 -12.44
C THR A 33 0.51 2.86 -11.10
N ILE A 34 -0.78 2.96 -10.78
CA ILE A 34 -1.24 3.56 -9.52
C ILE A 34 -0.72 2.79 -8.31
N LYS A 35 -0.83 1.45 -8.32
CA LYS A 35 -0.30 0.58 -7.25
C LYS A 35 1.19 0.80 -7.04
N ASN A 36 1.98 0.91 -8.11
CA ASN A 36 3.43 1.13 -8.03
C ASN A 36 3.78 2.52 -7.46
N HIS A 37 2.99 3.54 -7.76
CA HIS A 37 3.12 4.86 -7.10
C HIS A 37 2.79 4.80 -5.62
N VAL A 38 1.74 4.06 -5.22
CA VAL A 38 1.42 3.85 -3.80
C VAL A 38 2.55 3.12 -3.08
N ALA A 39 3.09 2.05 -3.67
CA ALA A 39 4.22 1.32 -3.10
C ALA A 39 5.43 2.26 -2.86
N SER A 40 5.71 3.14 -3.82
CA SER A 40 6.78 4.13 -3.70
C SER A 40 6.51 5.15 -2.59
N ALA A 41 5.28 5.67 -2.49
CA ALA A 41 4.89 6.61 -1.44
C ALA A 41 4.97 5.98 -0.03
N VAL A 42 4.52 4.73 0.12
CA VAL A 42 4.64 3.96 1.37
C VAL A 42 6.11 3.77 1.76
N ALA A 43 6.98 3.42 0.80
CA ALA A 43 8.41 3.25 1.07
C ALA A 43 9.08 4.57 1.51
N VAL A 44 8.69 5.70 0.92
CA VAL A 44 9.16 7.03 1.35
C VAL A 44 8.68 7.35 2.76
N ALA A 45 7.40 7.11 3.06
CA ALA A 45 6.84 7.35 4.38
C ALA A 45 7.54 6.51 5.46
N LEU A 46 7.78 5.21 5.21
CA LEU A 46 8.45 4.31 6.15
C LEU A 46 9.89 4.75 6.48
N LYS A 47 10.60 5.37 5.53
CA LYS A 47 11.95 5.93 5.78
C LYS A 47 11.94 7.14 6.71
N ALA A 48 10.82 7.83 6.86
CA ALA A 48 10.68 8.96 7.77
C ALA A 48 10.43 8.54 9.23
N PHE A 49 10.04 7.28 9.48
CA PHE A 49 9.82 6.79 10.84
C PHE A 49 11.16 6.43 11.52
N PRO A 50 11.28 6.68 12.84
CA PRO A 50 12.44 6.22 13.61
C PRO A 50 12.57 4.69 13.55
N ALA A 51 13.81 4.19 13.40
CA ALA A 51 14.07 2.75 13.35
C ALA A 51 13.71 2.00 14.65
N SER A 52 13.58 2.73 15.76
CA SER A 52 13.17 2.18 17.06
C SER A 52 11.66 1.97 17.19
N TYR A 53 10.85 2.49 16.27
CA TYR A 53 9.39 2.34 16.33
C TYR A 53 8.96 1.07 15.61
N ALA A 54 7.83 0.52 16.04
CA ALA A 54 7.07 -0.38 15.20
C ALA A 54 6.01 0.41 14.45
N VAL A 55 5.69 -0.03 13.24
CA VAL A 55 4.68 0.60 12.38
C VAL A 55 3.74 -0.46 11.85
N LYS A 56 2.46 -0.10 11.76
CA LYS A 56 1.45 -0.84 11.01
C LYS A 56 1.16 -0.09 9.72
N VAL A 57 1.18 -0.81 8.61
CA VAL A 57 0.77 -0.30 7.31
C VAL A 57 -0.39 -1.13 6.81
N ASP A 58 -1.46 -0.46 6.42
CA ASP A 58 -2.57 -1.03 5.67
C ASP A 58 -2.75 -0.20 4.39
N ALA A 59 -2.54 -0.81 3.23
CA ALA A 59 -2.72 -0.14 1.94
C ALA A 59 -3.64 -0.97 1.05
N SER A 60 -4.61 -0.32 0.43
CA SER A 60 -5.55 -0.95 -0.49
C SER A 60 -5.93 -0.02 -1.62
N GLY A 61 -6.29 -0.62 -2.75
CA GLY A 61 -6.77 0.11 -3.90
C GLY A 61 -7.72 -0.73 -4.73
N SER A 62 -8.58 -0.04 -5.45
CA SER A 62 -9.45 -0.66 -6.45
C SER A 62 -9.72 0.30 -7.59
N GLN A 63 -9.85 -0.27 -8.78
CA GLN A 63 -10.40 0.42 -9.93
C GLN A 63 -11.65 -0.32 -10.41
N SER A 64 -12.71 0.45 -10.65
CA SER A 64 -13.97 -0.03 -11.22
C SER A 64 -14.39 0.85 -12.40
N THR A 65 -15.10 0.24 -13.34
CA THR A 65 -15.72 0.93 -14.48
C THR A 65 -17.22 0.78 -14.38
N SER A 66 -17.97 1.87 -14.55
CA SER A 66 -19.43 1.83 -14.53
C SER A 66 -19.98 1.26 -15.84
N HIS A 67 -20.87 0.26 -15.76
CA HIS A 67 -21.61 -0.19 -16.95
C HIS A 67 -22.68 0.82 -17.39
N ALA A 68 -23.18 1.64 -16.47
CA ALA A 68 -24.16 2.68 -16.77
C ALA A 68 -23.52 3.91 -17.44
N GLU A 69 -22.21 4.10 -17.25
CA GLU A 69 -21.44 5.23 -17.80
C GLU A 69 -20.16 4.71 -18.47
N PRO A 70 -20.26 4.18 -19.71
CA PRO A 70 -19.11 3.63 -20.43
C PRO A 70 -17.99 4.66 -20.57
N GLY A 71 -16.78 4.29 -20.15
CA GLY A 71 -15.60 5.16 -20.19
C GLY A 71 -15.32 5.93 -18.90
N VAL A 72 -16.21 5.86 -17.90
CA VAL A 72 -15.94 6.44 -16.57
C VAL A 72 -15.27 5.37 -15.69
N ALA A 73 -14.00 5.62 -15.35
CA ALA A 73 -13.24 4.81 -14.40
C ALA A 73 -13.17 5.50 -13.04
N SER A 74 -13.55 4.77 -12.00
CA SER A 74 -13.45 5.20 -10.60
C SER A 74 -12.26 4.50 -9.95
N ASN A 75 -11.39 5.27 -9.33
CA ASN A 75 -10.26 4.76 -8.56
C ASN A 75 -10.46 5.09 -7.08
N GLN A 76 -10.29 4.10 -6.23
CA GLN A 76 -10.32 4.25 -4.78
C GLN A 76 -8.99 3.77 -4.20
N LEU A 77 -8.41 4.57 -3.32
CA LEU A 77 -7.13 4.27 -2.67
C LEU A 77 -7.24 4.61 -1.19
N SER A 78 -6.71 3.73 -0.34
CA SER A 78 -6.61 3.96 1.10
C SER A 78 -5.25 3.48 1.57
N VAL A 79 -4.49 4.37 2.21
CA VAL A 79 -3.18 4.07 2.79
C VAL A 79 -3.16 4.61 4.20
N LYS A 80 -2.93 3.72 5.16
CA LYS A 80 -2.81 4.04 6.58
C LYS A 80 -1.46 3.54 7.07
N ILE A 81 -0.69 4.45 7.67
CA ILE A 81 0.63 4.15 8.26
C ILE A 81 0.61 4.71 9.68
N GLU A 82 0.65 3.85 10.68
CA GLU A 82 0.52 4.23 12.08
C GLU A 82 1.71 3.71 12.89
N PRO A 83 2.33 4.54 13.74
CA PRO A 83 3.28 4.04 14.73
C PRO A 83 2.53 3.23 15.80
N LEU A 84 3.12 2.12 16.22
CA LEU A 84 2.64 1.30 17.33
C LEU A 84 3.54 1.54 18.55
N TRP A 85 2.94 2.04 19.63
CA TRP A 85 3.61 2.15 20.92
C TRP A 85 3.52 0.82 21.67
N GLY A 86 4.61 0.41 22.33
CA GLY A 86 4.65 -0.80 23.16
C GLY A 86 4.63 -2.12 22.37
N PHE A 87 4.99 -2.10 21.09
CA PHE A 87 5.11 -3.31 20.29
C PHE A 87 6.34 -4.12 20.71
N CYS A 88 6.13 -5.36 21.16
CA CYS A 88 7.17 -6.37 21.33
C CYS A 88 7.16 -7.28 20.09
N GLU A 89 8.27 -7.33 19.34
CA GLU A 89 8.48 -8.26 18.22
C GLU A 89 8.52 -9.73 18.67
#